data_AF-A0A1M6T5J1-F1
#
_entry.id   AF-A0A1M6T5J1-F1
#
_cell.length_a   1.000
_cell.length_b   1.000
_cell.length_c   1.000
_cell.angle_alpha   90.00
_cell.angle_beta   90.00
_cell.angle_gamma   90.00
#
_symmetry.space_group_name_H-M   'P 1'
#
loop_
_entity.id
_entity.type
_entity.pdbx_description
1 polymer ?
#
loop_
_entity_poly.entity_id
_entity_poly.type
_entity_poly.pdbx_seq_one_letter_code
_entity_poly.pdbx_strand_id
1 'polypeptide(L)'
;MKIKKLSKVFTLTIALCLMAVSLTACGGSKGDVKTAKEPVLASEAFNQEGIWFTSEGIVGKDENIYSILVFDGKGNVTPYKCDKLTFSDLKELSDDEIISLAKEQDKTRFESDIASLTSSIDNEKTKLSEERDSLENDMNEAIALEPDMSSEYKELYDVDRYQEEFTFMDSLLSEISNLEYKEPESVPYLMHIETDNSGNGTKEETLEFEREYLSTSYSNNMTEIKKTSTAETQLFPDYGTQTVYDMNFRGFGSIVTIVSENHAGFMLDTPDTKGIEVD
;
A
#
# COMPACT_ATOMS: atom_id res chain seq x y z
N MET A 1 -10.89 54.21 34.40
CA MET A 1 -10.36 52.89 34.00
C MET A 1 -10.69 52.64 32.53
N LYS A 2 -9.76 52.93 31.63
CA LYS A 2 -9.79 52.57 30.19
C LYS A 2 -8.34 52.38 29.76
N ILE A 3 -7.87 51.14 29.70
CA ILE A 3 -6.55 50.80 29.21
C ILE A 3 -6.69 50.49 27.71
N LYS A 4 -6.11 51.35 26.88
CA LYS A 4 -5.90 51.10 25.44
C LYS A 4 -4.84 50.01 25.30
N LYS A 5 -5.19 48.87 24.70
CA LYS A 5 -4.20 47.89 24.24
C LYS A 5 -3.62 48.37 22.90
N LEU A 6 -2.33 48.72 22.92
CA LEU A 6 -1.47 48.68 21.73
C LEU A 6 -1.13 47.21 21.45
N SER A 7 -1.47 46.70 20.28
CA SER A 7 -0.80 45.53 19.71
C SER A 7 -0.17 45.97 18.39
N LYS A 8 1.16 46.06 18.41
CA LYS A 8 1.97 46.32 17.22
C LYS A 8 1.89 45.11 16.29
N VAL A 9 1.67 45.43 15.02
CA VAL A 9 1.83 44.56 13.86
C VAL A 9 3.28 44.05 13.81
N PHE A 10 3.45 42.74 13.65
CA PHE A 10 4.68 42.14 13.13
C PHE A 10 4.28 41.17 12.02
N THR A 11 4.25 41.70 10.80
CA THR A 11 4.20 40.92 9.57
C THR A 11 5.62 40.45 9.30
N LEU A 12 5.88 39.15 9.40
CA LEU A 12 7.16 38.57 9.02
C LEU A 12 7.02 37.99 7.61
N THR A 13 7.24 38.83 6.62
CA THR A 13 7.37 38.42 5.21
C THR A 13 8.80 37.94 5.01
N ILE A 14 9.03 36.62 4.97
CA ILE A 14 10.32 36.07 4.53
C ILE A 14 10.20 35.82 3.04
N ALA A 15 10.61 36.81 2.25
CA ALA A 15 10.93 36.63 0.85
C ALA A 15 12.31 35.95 0.76
N LEU A 16 12.32 34.64 0.59
CA LEU A 16 13.52 33.89 0.23
C LEU A 16 13.64 33.89 -1.30
N CYS A 17 14.28 34.92 -1.83
CA CYS A 17 14.88 34.86 -3.15
C CYS A 17 16.13 33.96 -3.06
N LEU A 18 16.06 32.73 -3.58
CA LEU A 18 17.24 31.93 -3.88
C LEU A 18 17.28 31.61 -5.37
N MET A 19 18.17 32.37 -6.01
CA MET A 19 19.08 32.06 -7.12
C MET A 19 18.57 31.21 -8.29
N ALA A 20 18.68 31.85 -9.47
CA ALA A 20 18.68 31.22 -10.77
C ALA A 20 19.58 29.98 -10.82
N VAL A 21 18.98 28.83 -11.08
CA VAL A 21 19.70 27.64 -11.54
C VAL A 21 19.75 27.73 -13.05
N SER A 22 20.97 27.89 -13.57
CA SER A 22 21.26 27.75 -14.99
C SER A 22 20.78 26.37 -15.47
N LEU A 23 19.77 26.37 -16.34
CA LEU A 23 19.37 25.24 -17.18
C LEU A 23 20.59 24.77 -17.99
N THR A 24 21.35 23.84 -17.42
CA THR A 24 22.23 22.97 -18.20
C THR A 24 21.48 21.67 -18.40
N ALA A 25 20.58 21.72 -19.37
CA ALA A 25 20.13 20.56 -20.10
C ALA A 25 21.35 19.94 -20.81
N CYS A 26 21.96 18.94 -20.19
CA CYS A 26 22.89 18.02 -20.82
C CYS A 26 22.62 16.63 -20.26
N GLY A 27 22.09 15.75 -21.11
CA GLY A 27 21.89 14.32 -20.84
C GLY A 27 23.21 13.58 -20.71
N GLY A 28 23.96 13.85 -19.65
CA GLY A 28 24.92 12.91 -19.08
C GLY A 28 24.16 12.03 -18.11
N SER A 29 24.41 10.71 -18.15
CA SER A 29 23.99 9.81 -17.08
C SER A 29 24.37 10.44 -15.74
N LYS A 30 23.37 10.96 -15.02
CA LYS A 30 23.51 11.19 -13.58
C LYS A 30 23.83 9.81 -13.01
N GLY A 31 24.84 9.75 -12.15
CA GLY A 31 25.40 8.49 -11.67
C GLY A 31 24.34 7.60 -11.02
N ASP A 32 24.70 6.33 -10.82
CA ASP A 32 23.89 5.32 -10.12
C ASP A 32 23.21 5.90 -8.87
N VAL A 33 21.88 5.70 -8.79
CA VAL A 33 21.03 6.10 -7.64
C VAL A 33 21.68 5.74 -6.32
N LYS A 34 22.33 4.59 -6.21
CA LYS A 34 22.91 4.13 -4.93
C LYS A 34 24.15 4.95 -4.52
N THR A 35 24.80 5.66 -5.45
CA THR A 35 26.11 6.31 -5.21
C THR A 35 26.16 7.81 -5.53
N ALA A 36 25.00 8.41 -5.83
CA ALA A 36 24.90 9.80 -6.30
C ALA A 36 25.59 10.83 -5.39
N LYS A 37 26.26 11.79 -6.03
CA LYS A 37 27.00 12.90 -5.38
C LYS A 37 26.25 14.22 -5.38
N GLU A 38 25.11 14.27 -6.06
CA GLU A 38 24.14 15.37 -6.03
C GLU A 38 22.76 14.79 -5.71
N PRO A 39 21.84 15.57 -5.11
CA PRO A 39 20.49 15.10 -4.84
C PRO A 39 19.80 14.56 -6.10
N VAL A 40 19.15 13.40 -5.97
CA VAL A 40 18.45 12.72 -7.08
C VAL A 40 16.95 13.02 -7.00
N LEU A 41 16.36 13.40 -8.14
CA LEU A 41 14.91 13.62 -8.24
C LEU A 41 14.14 12.29 -8.20
N ALA A 42 12.88 12.28 -7.78
CA ALA A 42 12.08 11.06 -7.67
C ALA A 42 11.91 10.34 -9.02
N SER A 43 11.51 11.07 -10.05
CA SER A 43 11.43 10.57 -11.43
C SER A 43 12.76 10.02 -11.95
N GLU A 44 13.88 10.64 -11.59
CA GLU A 44 15.22 10.16 -11.97
C GLU A 44 15.62 8.89 -11.19
N ALA A 45 15.18 8.77 -9.94
CA ALA A 45 15.48 7.65 -9.07
C ALA A 45 14.69 6.39 -9.46
N PHE A 46 13.40 6.52 -9.72
CA PHE A 46 12.53 5.39 -10.11
C PHE A 46 12.70 4.98 -11.58
N ASN A 47 13.21 5.87 -12.44
CA ASN A 47 13.56 5.55 -13.81
C ASN A 47 14.92 4.83 -13.96
N GLN A 48 15.42 4.22 -12.88
CA GLN A 48 16.61 3.36 -12.87
C GLN A 48 16.26 2.00 -12.27
N GLU A 49 17.04 0.97 -12.62
CA GLU A 49 16.90 -0.34 -11.97
C GLU A 49 17.21 -0.18 -10.47
N GLY A 50 16.32 -0.68 -9.60
CA GLY A 50 16.49 -0.48 -8.17
C GLY A 50 15.47 -1.21 -7.30
N ILE A 51 15.90 -1.52 -6.08
CA ILE A 51 15.07 -2.15 -5.05
C ILE A 51 14.73 -1.09 -4.01
N TRP A 52 13.44 -0.93 -3.74
CA TRP A 52 12.91 0.01 -2.76
C TRP A 52 12.04 -0.71 -1.74
N PHE A 53 12.04 -0.21 -0.51
CA PHE A 53 11.37 -0.80 0.64
C PHE A 53 10.33 0.19 1.16
N THR A 54 9.10 -0.27 1.36
CA THR A 54 8.06 0.54 2.03
C THR A 54 7.96 0.18 3.51
N SER A 55 7.80 1.19 4.36
CA SER A 55 7.67 1.08 5.82
C SER A 55 6.81 2.23 6.37
N GLU A 56 6.36 2.16 7.63
CA GLU A 56 5.49 3.19 8.21
C GLU A 56 6.25 4.38 8.79
N GLY A 57 7.56 4.25 9.01
CA GLY A 57 8.32 5.25 9.75
C GLY A 57 9.81 5.28 9.47
N ILE A 58 10.55 5.63 10.51
CA ILE A 58 12.02 5.70 10.48
C ILE A 58 12.57 4.27 10.41
N VAL A 59 13.46 4.05 9.45
CA VAL A 59 14.15 2.77 9.23
C VAL A 59 14.94 2.38 10.47
N GLY A 60 14.55 1.26 11.08
CA GLY A 60 15.21 0.63 12.20
C GLY A 60 15.31 -0.86 12.00
N LYS A 61 16.22 -1.53 12.73
CA LYS A 61 16.48 -2.97 12.56
C LYS A 61 15.22 -3.85 12.70
N ASP A 62 14.29 -3.45 13.59
CA ASP A 62 13.05 -4.18 13.87
C ASP A 62 11.83 -3.55 13.15
N GLU A 63 12.06 -2.51 12.34
CA GLU A 63 10.99 -1.87 11.56
C GLU A 63 10.54 -2.81 10.44
N ASN A 64 9.23 -2.92 10.27
CA ASN A 64 8.65 -3.79 9.27
C ASN A 64 8.82 -3.21 7.87
N ILE A 65 9.12 -4.08 6.92
CA ILE A 65 9.03 -3.82 5.49
C ILE A 65 7.68 -4.36 5.04
N TYR A 66 6.81 -3.49 4.50
CA TYR A 66 5.48 -3.87 4.02
C TYR A 66 5.50 -4.34 2.58
N SER A 67 6.39 -3.78 1.76
CA SER A 67 6.56 -4.19 0.37
C SER A 67 7.98 -3.92 -0.08
N ILE A 68 8.44 -4.76 -1.01
CA ILE A 68 9.65 -4.56 -1.79
C ILE A 68 9.21 -4.24 -3.21
N LEU A 69 9.61 -3.06 -3.70
CA LEU A 69 9.31 -2.57 -5.04
C LEU A 69 10.58 -2.70 -5.90
N VAL A 70 10.49 -3.47 -6.97
CA VAL A 70 11.61 -3.68 -7.91
C VAL A 70 11.32 -2.91 -9.18
N PHE A 71 12.07 -1.83 -9.42
CA PHE A 71 11.97 -1.01 -10.63
C PHE A 71 12.89 -1.55 -11.71
N ASP A 72 12.42 -1.56 -12.96
CA ASP A 72 13.16 -2.10 -14.11
C ASP A 72 13.94 -1.04 -14.90
N GLY A 73 13.88 0.23 -14.46
CA GLY A 73 14.49 1.37 -15.14
C GLY A 73 13.86 1.72 -16.50
N LYS A 74 12.70 1.15 -16.82
CA LYS A 74 11.97 1.30 -18.10
C LYS A 74 10.52 1.72 -17.88
N GLY A 75 10.21 2.27 -16.70
CA GLY A 75 8.88 2.75 -16.35
C GLY A 75 7.96 1.70 -15.73
N ASN A 76 8.49 0.54 -15.31
CA ASN A 76 7.69 -0.48 -14.63
C ASN A 76 8.24 -0.81 -13.24
N VAL A 77 7.34 -1.30 -12.39
CA VAL A 77 7.60 -1.76 -11.04
C VAL A 77 6.98 -3.14 -10.83
N THR A 78 7.69 -4.02 -10.14
CA THR A 78 7.14 -5.28 -9.62
C THR A 78 6.98 -5.17 -8.10
N PRO A 79 5.74 -5.09 -7.60
CA PRO A 79 5.48 -4.92 -6.16
C PRO A 79 5.31 -6.27 -5.45
N TYR A 80 6.28 -6.65 -4.62
CA TYR A 80 6.17 -7.79 -3.71
C TYR A 80 5.66 -7.34 -2.36
N LYS A 81 4.58 -7.92 -1.87
CA LYS A 81 4.11 -7.72 -0.50
C LYS A 81 4.93 -8.57 0.46
N CYS A 82 5.16 -8.05 1.65
CA CYS A 82 5.86 -8.80 2.69
C CYS A 82 4.92 -9.08 3.85
N ASP A 83 5.09 -10.24 4.50
CA ASP A 83 4.31 -10.60 5.69
C ASP A 83 5.06 -10.26 6.97
N LYS A 84 6.24 -10.86 7.17
CA LYS A 84 7.07 -10.69 8.36
C LYS A 84 8.52 -10.51 7.94
N LEU A 85 8.81 -9.32 7.43
CA LEU A 85 10.15 -8.93 7.02
C LEU A 85 10.54 -7.64 7.72
N THR A 86 11.76 -7.59 8.24
CA THR A 86 12.35 -6.40 8.85
C THR A 86 13.60 -5.97 8.12
N PHE A 87 14.06 -4.74 8.36
CA PHE A 87 15.35 -4.28 7.81
C PHE A 87 16.54 -5.09 8.35
N SER A 88 16.42 -5.75 9.50
CA SER A 88 17.49 -6.61 9.99
C SER A 88 17.71 -7.87 9.14
N ASP A 89 16.66 -8.33 8.47
CA ASP A 89 16.71 -9.53 7.63
C ASP A 89 17.41 -9.27 6.29
N LEU A 90 17.61 -8.00 5.91
CA LEU A 90 18.35 -7.61 4.71
C LEU A 90 19.88 -7.69 4.89
N LYS A 91 20.35 -7.86 6.12
CA LYS A 91 21.78 -7.79 6.44
C LYS A 91 22.56 -8.84 5.64
N GLU A 92 23.66 -8.39 5.04
CA GLU A 92 24.57 -9.24 4.24
C GLU A 92 23.95 -9.85 2.97
N LEU A 93 22.72 -9.46 2.59
CA LEU A 93 22.09 -9.92 1.35
C LEU A 93 22.51 -9.06 0.15
N SER A 94 22.76 -9.71 -0.97
CA SER A 94 22.84 -9.10 -2.30
C SER A 94 21.46 -8.73 -2.84
N ASP A 95 21.42 -7.88 -3.87
CA ASP A 95 20.17 -7.50 -4.55
C ASP A 95 19.37 -8.74 -5.04
N ASP A 96 20.04 -9.75 -5.60
CA ASP A 96 19.40 -10.99 -6.06
C ASP A 96 18.82 -11.82 -4.90
N GLU A 97 19.49 -11.83 -3.75
CA GLU A 97 19.01 -12.48 -2.53
C GLU A 97 17.83 -11.73 -1.93
N ILE A 98 17.84 -10.39 -1.96
CA ILE A 98 16.71 -9.55 -1.53
C ILE A 98 15.49 -9.80 -2.43
N ILE A 99 15.67 -9.90 -3.75
CA ILE A 99 14.58 -10.22 -4.68
C ILE A 99 14.04 -11.64 -4.42
N SER A 100 14.92 -12.61 -4.17
CA SER A 100 14.51 -13.98 -3.83
C SER A 100 13.71 -14.03 -2.52
N LEU A 101 14.15 -13.27 -1.52
CA LEU A 101 13.43 -13.09 -0.25
C LEU A 101 12.08 -12.40 -0.45
N ALA A 102 12.02 -11.38 -1.32
CA ALA A 102 10.78 -10.69 -1.65
C ALA A 102 9.73 -11.66 -2.24
N LYS A 103 10.14 -12.54 -3.16
CA LYS A 103 9.28 -13.58 -3.75
C LYS A 103 8.78 -14.58 -2.71
N GLU A 104 9.65 -14.99 -1.78
CA GLU A 104 9.28 -15.89 -0.68
C GLU A 104 8.27 -15.25 0.26
N GLN A 105 8.50 -13.98 0.63
CA GLN A 105 7.61 -13.22 1.48
C GLN A 105 6.26 -12.95 0.82
N ASP A 106 6.23 -12.65 -0.48
CA ASP A 106 4.97 -12.42 -1.22
C ASP A 106 4.13 -13.69 -1.31
N LYS A 107 4.77 -14.84 -1.56
CA LYS A 107 4.11 -16.13 -1.50
C LYS A 107 3.58 -16.45 -0.09
N THR A 108 4.38 -16.20 0.95
CA THR A 108 3.96 -16.41 2.34
C THR A 108 2.77 -15.51 2.68
N ARG A 109 2.79 -14.27 2.20
CA ARG A 109 1.69 -13.32 2.36
C ARG A 109 0.41 -13.81 1.68
N PHE A 110 0.51 -14.31 0.45
CA PHE A 110 -0.61 -14.93 -0.26
C PHE A 110 -1.22 -16.10 0.54
N GLU A 111 -0.39 -17.00 1.05
CA GLU A 111 -0.85 -18.14 1.86
C GLU A 111 -1.55 -17.67 3.16
N SER A 112 -1.03 -16.62 3.80
CA SER A 112 -1.65 -16.00 4.98
C SER A 112 -2.99 -15.32 4.64
N ASP A 113 -3.09 -14.62 3.51
CA ASP A 113 -4.32 -13.96 3.07
C ASP A 113 -5.42 -15.00 2.76
N ILE A 114 -5.07 -16.13 2.11
CA ILE A 114 -5.97 -17.27 1.88
C ILE A 114 -6.48 -17.85 3.21
N ALA A 115 -5.58 -18.09 4.17
CA ALA A 115 -5.94 -18.63 5.47
C ALA A 115 -6.85 -17.66 6.25
N SER A 116 -6.58 -16.36 6.18
CA SER A 116 -7.39 -15.32 6.81
C SER A 116 -8.81 -15.29 6.22
N LEU A 117 -8.93 -15.28 4.90
CA LEU A 117 -10.23 -15.24 4.23
C LEU A 117 -11.05 -16.51 4.52
N THR A 118 -10.42 -17.68 4.42
CA THR A 118 -11.06 -18.97 4.75
C THR A 118 -11.62 -18.94 6.16
N SER A 119 -10.79 -18.55 7.13
CA SER A 119 -11.20 -18.44 8.54
C SER A 119 -12.32 -17.42 8.74
N SER A 120 -12.30 -16.31 8.01
CA SER A 120 -13.35 -15.30 8.07
C SER A 120 -14.70 -15.84 7.54
N ILE A 121 -14.68 -16.65 6.49
CA ILE A 121 -15.90 -17.27 5.93
C ILE A 121 -16.42 -18.35 6.87
N ASP A 122 -15.56 -19.24 7.38
CA ASP A 122 -15.96 -20.30 8.31
C ASP A 122 -16.58 -19.74 9.60
N ASN A 123 -16.00 -18.66 10.13
CA ASN A 123 -16.56 -17.97 11.29
C ASN A 123 -17.95 -17.39 11.01
N GLU A 124 -18.14 -16.77 9.83
CA GLU A 124 -19.44 -16.22 9.47
C GLU A 124 -20.48 -17.32 9.23
N LYS A 125 -20.07 -18.40 8.57
CA LYS A 125 -20.89 -19.60 8.37
C LYS A 125 -21.36 -20.20 9.69
N THR A 126 -20.49 -20.20 10.70
CA THR A 126 -20.84 -20.67 12.05
C THR A 126 -21.93 -19.80 12.68
N LYS A 127 -21.76 -18.46 12.63
CA LYS A 127 -22.79 -17.53 13.15
C LYS A 127 -24.12 -17.68 12.44
N LEU A 128 -24.11 -17.75 11.11
CA LEU A 128 -25.33 -17.95 10.32
C LEU A 128 -26.02 -19.28 10.66
N SER A 129 -25.27 -20.33 10.98
CA SER A 129 -25.86 -21.60 11.41
C SER A 129 -26.54 -21.47 12.77
N GLU A 130 -25.93 -20.78 13.72
CA GLU A 130 -26.52 -20.52 15.04
C GLU A 130 -27.80 -19.67 14.92
N GLU A 131 -27.78 -18.65 14.07
CA GLU A 131 -28.95 -17.81 13.79
C GLU A 131 -30.08 -18.61 13.14
N ARG A 132 -29.78 -19.41 12.10
CA ARG A 132 -30.75 -20.28 11.45
C ARG A 132 -31.38 -21.24 12.45
N ASP A 133 -30.58 -21.91 13.27
CA ASP A 133 -31.08 -22.90 14.24
C ASP A 133 -31.98 -22.24 15.31
N SER A 134 -31.63 -21.04 15.76
CA SER A 134 -32.50 -20.26 16.66
C SER A 134 -33.83 -19.92 15.99
N LEU A 135 -33.79 -19.46 14.74
CA LEU A 135 -34.96 -19.04 13.98
C LEU A 135 -35.88 -20.22 13.65
N GLU A 136 -35.30 -21.38 13.33
CA GLU A 136 -36.04 -22.63 13.09
C GLU A 136 -36.74 -23.12 14.38
N ASN A 137 -36.08 -23.00 15.53
CA ASN A 137 -36.70 -23.33 16.81
C ASN A 137 -37.90 -22.41 17.11
N ASP A 138 -37.73 -21.09 16.97
CA ASP A 138 -38.82 -20.12 17.17
C ASP A 138 -40.00 -20.38 16.22
N MET A 139 -39.72 -20.69 14.95
CA MET A 139 -40.73 -21.05 13.96
C MET A 139 -41.49 -22.32 14.37
N ASN A 140 -40.77 -23.37 14.81
CA ASN A 140 -41.37 -24.63 15.24
C ASN A 140 -42.22 -24.46 16.51
N GLU A 141 -41.81 -23.61 17.45
CA GLU A 141 -42.60 -23.23 18.62
C GLU A 141 -43.90 -22.51 18.24
N ALA A 142 -43.83 -21.55 17.30
CA ALA A 142 -45.00 -20.85 16.79
C ALA A 142 -45.99 -21.80 16.08
N ILE A 143 -45.49 -22.69 15.22
CA ILE A 143 -46.28 -23.72 14.53
C ILE A 143 -46.96 -24.67 15.53
N ALA A 144 -46.27 -25.02 16.63
CA ALA A 144 -46.84 -25.89 17.65
C ALA A 144 -48.00 -25.24 18.41
N LEU A 145 -47.98 -23.91 18.58
CA LEU A 145 -49.07 -23.15 19.21
C LEU A 145 -50.26 -22.95 18.26
N GLU A 146 -50.01 -22.71 16.98
CA GLU A 146 -51.02 -22.41 15.97
C GLU A 146 -50.78 -23.18 14.65
N PRO A 147 -51.14 -24.48 14.59
CA PRO A 147 -50.79 -25.35 13.47
C PRO A 147 -51.45 -24.96 12.14
N ASP A 148 -52.60 -24.29 12.18
CA ASP A 148 -53.32 -23.81 11.00
C ASP A 148 -52.61 -22.64 10.30
N MET A 149 -51.73 -21.92 11.01
CA MET A 149 -50.90 -20.82 10.49
C MET A 149 -49.51 -21.28 10.02
N SER A 150 -49.29 -22.59 9.86
CA SER A 150 -47.95 -23.13 9.59
C SER A 150 -47.31 -22.62 8.30
N SER A 151 -48.11 -22.32 7.27
CA SER A 151 -47.58 -21.84 5.98
C SER A 151 -47.10 -20.39 6.12
N GLU A 152 -47.86 -19.57 6.83
CA GLU A 152 -47.59 -18.17 7.13
C GLU A 152 -46.34 -18.03 8.00
N TYR A 153 -46.16 -18.91 8.99
CA TYR A 153 -44.93 -18.90 9.79
C TYR A 153 -43.70 -19.29 8.98
N LYS A 154 -43.80 -20.26 8.06
CA LYS A 154 -42.66 -20.59 7.18
C LYS A 154 -42.26 -19.43 6.28
N GLU A 155 -43.22 -18.70 5.73
CA GLU A 155 -42.96 -17.51 4.91
C GLU A 155 -42.43 -16.34 5.75
N LEU A 156 -42.94 -16.13 6.96
CA LEU A 156 -42.50 -15.06 7.85
C LEU A 156 -41.07 -15.24 8.36
N TYR A 157 -40.75 -16.46 8.79
CA TYR A 157 -39.44 -16.78 9.35
C TYR A 157 -38.39 -16.98 8.24
N ASP A 158 -38.80 -17.43 7.05
CA ASP A 158 -37.94 -17.52 5.86
C ASP A 158 -36.58 -18.18 6.12
N VAL A 159 -36.60 -19.31 6.84
CA VAL A 159 -35.39 -20.07 7.22
C VAL A 159 -34.61 -20.51 5.98
N ASP A 160 -35.32 -20.76 4.87
CA ASP A 160 -34.74 -21.19 3.60
C ASP A 160 -33.77 -20.15 2.99
N ARG A 161 -33.92 -18.85 3.30
CA ARG A 161 -32.98 -17.81 2.88
C ARG A 161 -31.54 -18.10 3.31
N TYR A 162 -31.36 -18.68 4.49
CA TYR A 162 -30.02 -19.05 4.98
C TYR A 162 -29.34 -20.12 4.12
N GLN A 163 -30.12 -20.97 3.44
CA GLN A 163 -29.57 -21.98 2.53
C GLN A 163 -28.90 -21.35 1.31
N GLU A 164 -29.42 -20.23 0.81
CA GLU A 164 -28.80 -19.48 -0.29
C GLU A 164 -27.45 -18.89 0.14
N GLU A 165 -27.39 -18.30 1.33
CA GLU A 165 -26.16 -17.75 1.89
C GLU A 165 -25.09 -18.82 2.15
N PHE A 166 -25.48 -19.98 2.69
CA PHE A 166 -24.57 -21.11 2.84
C PHE A 166 -24.02 -21.61 1.50
N THR A 167 -24.89 -21.73 0.51
CA THR A 167 -24.50 -22.16 -0.84
C THR A 167 -23.50 -21.17 -1.45
N PHE A 168 -23.72 -19.87 -1.25
CA PHE A 168 -22.79 -18.83 -1.68
C PHE A 168 -21.44 -18.94 -0.97
N MET A 169 -21.42 -19.09 0.35
CA MET A 169 -20.17 -19.27 1.11
C MET A 169 -19.42 -20.53 0.71
N ASP A 170 -20.11 -21.65 0.47
CA ASP A 170 -19.48 -22.89 -0.02
C ASP A 170 -18.87 -22.72 -1.41
N SER A 171 -19.53 -21.94 -2.28
CA SER A 171 -18.98 -21.57 -3.57
C SER A 171 -17.68 -20.75 -3.42
N LEU A 172 -17.66 -19.78 -2.50
CA LEU A 172 -16.46 -18.99 -2.22
C LEU A 172 -15.32 -19.85 -1.67
N LEU A 173 -15.58 -20.74 -0.70
CA LEU A 173 -14.56 -21.65 -0.16
C LEU A 173 -13.99 -22.57 -1.25
N SER A 174 -14.85 -23.06 -2.14
CA SER A 174 -14.41 -23.83 -3.31
C SER A 174 -13.52 -23.00 -4.22
N GLU A 175 -13.88 -21.76 -4.54
CA GLU A 175 -13.06 -20.86 -5.35
C GLU A 175 -11.69 -20.59 -4.70
N ILE A 176 -11.67 -20.25 -3.40
CA ILE A 176 -10.44 -20.04 -2.62
C ILE A 176 -9.51 -21.25 -2.68
N SER A 177 -10.06 -22.46 -2.52
CA SER A 177 -9.27 -23.70 -2.52
C SER A 177 -8.56 -24.00 -3.85
N ASN A 178 -9.05 -23.41 -4.94
CA ASN A 178 -8.48 -23.55 -6.28
C ASN A 178 -7.54 -22.39 -6.66
N LEU A 179 -7.35 -21.40 -5.77
CA LEU A 179 -6.42 -20.31 -6.02
C LEU A 179 -4.97 -20.78 -5.88
N GLU A 180 -4.18 -20.49 -6.91
CA GLU A 180 -2.74 -20.72 -6.91
C GLU A 180 -1.98 -19.40 -6.84
N TYR A 181 -0.87 -19.41 -6.10
CA TYR A 181 0.05 -18.29 -6.06
C TYR A 181 0.61 -18.01 -7.45
N LYS A 182 0.63 -16.74 -7.82
CA LYS A 182 1.33 -16.22 -9.00
C LYS A 182 2.20 -15.06 -8.56
N GLU A 183 3.46 -15.07 -9.00
CA GLU A 183 4.36 -13.96 -8.78
C GLU A 183 3.77 -12.67 -9.39
N PRO A 184 3.89 -11.51 -8.72
CA PRO A 184 3.38 -10.25 -9.24
C PRO A 184 4.01 -9.92 -10.60
N GLU A 185 3.20 -9.41 -11.51
CA GLU A 185 3.68 -8.95 -12.81
C GLU A 185 4.37 -7.59 -12.67
N SER A 186 5.28 -7.32 -13.61
CA SER A 186 5.82 -5.97 -13.78
C SER A 186 4.77 -5.09 -14.45
N VAL A 187 4.39 -4.01 -13.77
CA VAL A 187 3.33 -3.10 -14.18
C VAL A 187 3.86 -1.68 -14.35
N PRO A 188 3.26 -0.85 -15.24
CA PRO A 188 3.63 0.54 -15.35
C PRO A 188 3.41 1.29 -14.03
N TYR A 189 4.28 2.24 -13.73
CA TYR A 189 4.05 3.22 -12.68
C TYR A 189 3.84 4.62 -13.26
N LEU A 190 3.16 5.47 -12.51
CA LEU A 190 2.95 6.88 -12.81
C LEU A 190 3.46 7.74 -11.66
N MET A 191 3.88 8.95 -12.00
CA MET A 191 4.27 9.98 -11.05
C MET A 191 3.38 11.19 -11.27
N HIS A 192 2.81 11.72 -10.20
CA HIS A 192 1.92 12.87 -10.22
C HIS A 192 2.43 13.96 -9.28
N ILE A 193 2.32 15.23 -9.70
CA ILE A 193 2.61 16.40 -8.88
C ILE A 193 1.35 17.25 -8.72
N GLU A 194 0.99 17.52 -7.47
CA GLU A 194 0.08 18.61 -7.11
C GLU A 194 0.89 19.88 -6.85
N THR A 195 0.53 20.98 -7.50
CA THR A 195 1.20 22.27 -7.32
C THR A 195 0.75 23.02 -6.06
N ASP A 196 1.62 23.90 -5.54
CA ASP A 196 1.26 24.81 -4.46
C ASP A 196 0.33 25.94 -4.94
N ASN A 197 -0.15 26.78 -4.02
CA ASN A 197 -1.04 27.91 -4.37
C ASN A 197 -0.45 28.92 -5.37
N SER A 198 0.86 28.85 -5.65
CA SER A 198 1.51 29.69 -6.65
C SER A 198 1.56 29.05 -8.04
N GLY A 199 1.39 27.73 -8.14
CA GLY A 199 1.55 26.93 -9.36
C GLY A 199 3.02 26.71 -9.76
N ASN A 200 3.99 27.16 -8.94
CA ASN A 200 5.43 27.09 -9.27
C ASN A 200 6.21 26.14 -8.37
N GLY A 201 5.61 25.68 -7.27
CA GLY A 201 6.22 24.74 -6.34
C GLY A 201 5.44 23.43 -6.29
N THR A 202 6.13 22.35 -5.96
CA THR A 202 5.53 21.05 -5.64
C THR A 202 4.96 21.10 -4.23
N LYS A 203 3.65 20.88 -4.11
CA LYS A 203 2.96 20.70 -2.83
C LYS A 203 2.98 19.22 -2.43
N GLU A 204 2.70 18.35 -3.39
CA GLU A 204 2.64 16.91 -3.22
C GLU A 204 3.20 16.23 -4.46
N GLU A 205 3.90 15.13 -4.25
CA GLU A 205 4.35 14.25 -5.33
C GLU A 205 4.00 12.81 -4.96
N THR A 206 3.46 12.05 -5.90
CA THR A 206 2.86 10.75 -5.64
C THR A 206 3.35 9.72 -6.66
N LEU A 207 3.72 8.54 -6.17
CA LEU A 207 3.99 7.35 -6.98
C LEU A 207 2.74 6.46 -6.99
N GLU A 208 2.30 6.09 -8.19
CA GLU A 208 1.12 5.26 -8.41
C GLU A 208 1.41 4.04 -9.28
N PHE A 209 0.81 2.90 -8.95
CA PHE A 209 0.81 1.71 -9.80
C PHE A 209 -0.35 0.79 -9.45
N GLU A 210 -0.83 -0.01 -10.41
CA GLU A 210 -1.86 -1.01 -10.16
C GLU A 210 -1.28 -2.22 -9.44
N ARG A 211 -2.05 -2.81 -8.51
CA ARG A 211 -1.70 -4.11 -7.92
C ARG A 211 -2.93 -4.97 -7.69
N GLU A 212 -2.75 -6.27 -7.84
CA GLU A 212 -3.73 -7.26 -7.40
C GLU A 212 -3.60 -7.51 -5.89
N TYR A 213 -4.71 -7.78 -5.24
CA TYR A 213 -4.74 -8.25 -3.86
C TYR A 213 -5.90 -9.20 -3.62
N LEU A 214 -5.73 -10.07 -2.63
CA LEU A 214 -6.80 -10.91 -2.11
C LEU A 214 -7.58 -10.15 -1.03
N SER A 215 -8.90 -10.28 -1.05
CA SER A 215 -9.72 -9.91 0.11
C SER A 215 -9.32 -10.80 1.28
N THR A 216 -9.10 -10.22 2.46
CA THR A 216 -8.67 -10.95 3.67
C THR A 216 -9.80 -11.21 4.65
N SER A 217 -11.00 -10.68 4.36
CA SER A 217 -12.20 -10.78 5.17
C SER A 217 -13.44 -10.98 4.30
N TYR A 218 -14.39 -11.76 4.79
CA TYR A 218 -15.69 -11.92 4.18
C TYR A 218 -16.54 -10.66 4.32
N SER A 219 -17.34 -10.37 3.28
CA SER A 219 -18.43 -9.41 3.33
C SER A 219 -19.61 -9.98 2.54
N ASN A 220 -20.83 -9.72 2.98
CA ASN A 220 -22.04 -10.23 2.34
C ASN A 220 -22.28 -9.69 0.91
N ASN A 221 -21.58 -8.62 0.52
CA ASN A 221 -21.61 -8.05 -0.83
C ASN A 221 -20.34 -8.40 -1.64
N MET A 222 -19.52 -9.35 -1.18
CA MET A 222 -18.34 -9.78 -1.91
C MET A 222 -18.75 -10.47 -3.21
N THR A 223 -18.23 -10.00 -4.34
CA THR A 223 -18.48 -10.62 -5.66
C THR A 223 -17.23 -11.27 -6.24
N GLU A 224 -16.05 -10.88 -5.75
CA GLU A 224 -14.74 -11.33 -6.25
C GLU A 224 -13.76 -11.45 -5.09
N ILE A 225 -12.95 -12.52 -5.09
CA ILE A 225 -11.91 -12.75 -4.08
C ILE A 225 -10.68 -11.88 -4.37
N LYS A 226 -10.25 -11.89 -5.64
CA LYS A 226 -9.15 -11.07 -6.16
C LYS A 226 -9.68 -9.72 -6.61
N LYS A 227 -8.96 -8.66 -6.28
CA LYS A 227 -9.30 -7.28 -6.65
C LYS A 227 -8.06 -6.58 -7.15
N THR A 228 -8.26 -5.59 -8.02
CA THR A 228 -7.24 -4.65 -8.43
C THR A 228 -7.47 -3.32 -7.72
N SER A 229 -6.39 -2.69 -7.26
CA SER A 229 -6.39 -1.33 -6.72
C SER A 229 -5.18 -0.56 -7.21
N THR A 230 -5.32 0.74 -7.38
CA THR A 230 -4.18 1.65 -7.45
C THR A 230 -3.54 1.75 -6.07
N ALA A 231 -2.28 1.37 -5.98
CA ALA A 231 -1.43 1.72 -4.85
C ALA A 231 -0.92 3.14 -5.06
N GLU A 232 -1.11 3.98 -4.05
CA GLU A 232 -0.74 5.38 -4.07
C GLU A 232 0.22 5.63 -2.90
N THR A 233 1.40 6.20 -3.20
CA THR A 233 2.42 6.52 -2.19
C THR A 233 2.81 7.97 -2.32
N GLN A 234 2.42 8.78 -1.34
CA GLN A 234 2.91 10.15 -1.21
C GLN A 234 4.41 10.14 -0.89
N LEU A 235 5.16 10.93 -1.65
CA LEU A 235 6.59 11.08 -1.52
C LEU A 235 6.90 12.29 -0.66
N PHE A 236 7.85 12.12 0.26
CA PHE A 236 8.32 13.19 1.13
C PHE A 236 9.80 13.47 0.88
N PRO A 237 10.28 14.69 1.11
CA PRO A 237 11.71 14.97 1.07
C PRO A 237 12.50 14.05 2.02
N ASP A 238 13.73 13.76 1.63
CA ASP A 238 14.64 12.87 2.34
C ASP A 238 14.89 13.28 3.80
N TYR A 239 14.68 12.35 4.74
CA TYR A 239 14.93 12.54 6.18
C TYR A 239 16.41 12.43 6.58
N GLY A 240 17.31 12.26 5.61
CA GLY A 240 18.72 12.02 5.83
C GLY A 240 19.06 10.53 5.93
N THR A 241 20.34 10.23 6.11
CA THR A 241 20.83 8.85 6.17
C THR A 241 20.33 8.12 7.42
N GLN A 242 19.67 6.98 7.21
CA GLN A 242 19.22 6.07 8.25
C GLN A 242 20.07 4.80 8.20
N THR A 243 20.83 4.52 9.26
CA THR A 243 21.81 3.43 9.27
C THR A 243 21.28 2.25 10.10
N VAL A 244 21.27 1.05 9.49
CA VAL A 244 20.97 -0.21 10.16
C VAL A 244 22.13 -1.16 9.90
N TYR A 245 22.86 -1.53 10.96
CA TYR A 245 24.15 -2.22 10.85
C TYR A 245 25.14 -1.42 9.97
N ASP A 246 25.61 -2.01 8.89
CA ASP A 246 26.50 -1.43 7.87
C ASP A 246 25.76 -0.94 6.61
N MET A 247 24.43 -1.05 6.59
CA MET A 247 23.58 -0.58 5.50
C MET A 247 23.09 0.85 5.78
N ASN A 248 23.11 1.68 4.74
CA ASN A 248 22.58 3.05 4.80
C ASN A 248 21.35 3.16 3.91
N PHE A 249 20.27 3.71 4.45
CA PHE A 249 19.00 3.89 3.77
C PHE A 249 18.69 5.38 3.61
N ARG A 250 18.24 5.75 2.42
CA ARG A 250 17.69 7.08 2.10
C ARG A 250 16.53 6.91 1.12
N GLY A 251 15.67 7.91 1.01
CA GLY A 251 14.54 7.84 0.08
C GLY A 251 13.54 8.96 0.29
N PHE A 252 12.28 8.65 -0.01
CA PHE A 252 11.18 9.61 -0.06
C PHE A 252 10.14 9.36 1.03
N GLY A 253 10.54 9.55 2.29
CA GLY A 253 9.67 9.28 3.44
C GLY A 253 9.54 7.79 3.75
N SER A 254 8.36 7.21 3.49
CA SER A 254 8.03 5.81 3.77
C SER A 254 8.65 4.81 2.79
N ILE A 255 9.20 5.29 1.67
CA ILE A 255 9.87 4.49 0.65
C ILE A 255 11.37 4.78 0.64
N VAL A 256 12.20 3.76 0.84
CA VAL A 256 13.67 3.90 0.97
C VAL A 256 14.42 2.88 0.13
N THR A 257 15.68 3.16 -0.19
CA THR A 257 16.59 2.23 -0.84
C THR A 257 17.95 2.22 -0.15
N ILE A 258 18.75 1.17 -0.38
CA ILE A 258 20.11 1.06 0.13
C ILE A 258 21.02 1.97 -0.72
N VAL A 259 21.77 2.84 -0.04
CA VAL A 259 22.69 3.81 -0.65
C VAL A 259 24.08 3.74 -0.02
N SER A 260 25.06 4.33 -0.71
CA SER A 260 26.41 4.53 -0.16
C SER A 260 26.42 5.55 0.99
N GLU A 261 27.39 5.43 1.89
CA GLU A 261 27.56 6.33 3.05
C GLU A 261 27.59 7.82 2.69
N ASN A 262 28.16 8.16 1.53
CA ASN A 262 28.31 9.53 1.04
C ASN A 262 27.29 9.89 -0.04
N HIS A 263 26.09 9.30 0.01
CA HIS A 263 25.00 9.62 -0.89
C HIS A 263 24.49 11.05 -0.61
N ALA A 264 24.28 11.86 -1.64
CA ALA A 264 23.88 13.26 -1.49
C ALA A 264 22.42 13.44 -1.08
N GLY A 265 21.56 12.47 -1.40
CA GLY A 265 20.17 12.41 -0.94
C GLY A 265 19.17 12.46 -2.07
N PHE A 266 17.91 12.58 -1.69
CA PHE A 266 16.78 12.64 -2.61
C PHE A 266 16.02 13.95 -2.49
N MET A 267 15.41 14.38 -3.57
CA MET A 267 14.61 15.60 -3.65
C MET A 267 13.36 15.33 -4.49
N LEU A 268 12.24 15.94 -4.11
CA LEU A 268 11.02 15.88 -4.93
C LEU A 268 11.25 16.59 -6.26
N ASP A 269 10.51 16.15 -7.28
CA ASP A 269 10.45 16.82 -8.56
C ASP A 269 9.80 18.20 -8.48
N THR A 270 10.03 19.02 -9.49
CA THR A 270 9.39 20.33 -9.66
C THR A 270 8.36 20.27 -10.79
N PRO A 271 7.37 21.19 -10.85
CA PRO A 271 6.33 21.14 -11.88
C PRO A 271 6.84 21.27 -13.33
N ASP A 272 8.08 21.71 -13.52
CA ASP A 272 8.76 21.77 -14.82
C ASP A 272 9.58 20.50 -15.17
N THR A 273 9.61 19.49 -14.28
CA THR A 273 10.23 18.20 -14.58
C THR A 273 9.52 17.55 -15.78
N LYS A 274 10.31 17.04 -16.73
CA LYS A 274 9.78 16.37 -17.92
C LYS A 274 9.25 14.98 -17.60
N GLY A 275 8.08 14.65 -18.15
CA GLY A 275 7.53 13.30 -18.12
C GLY A 275 6.73 12.96 -16.86
N ILE A 276 6.38 13.97 -16.06
CA ILE A 276 5.52 13.85 -14.88
C ILE A 276 4.19 14.54 -15.18
N GLU A 277 3.10 13.97 -14.68
CA GLU A 277 1.78 14.60 -14.75
C GLU A 277 1.64 15.69 -13.69
N VAL A 278 1.15 16.86 -14.09
CA VAL A 278 0.94 18.04 -13.22
C VAL A 278 -0.52 18.46 -13.33
N ASP A 279 -1.12 18.84 -12.20
CA ASP A 279 -2.52 19.28 -12.09
C ASP A 279 -2.86 20.65 -12.71
#